data_AF-A0A1C3KKM3-F1
#
_entry.id   AF-A0A1C3KKM3-F1
#
_cell.length_a   1.000
_cell.length_b   1.000
_cell.length_c   1.000
_cell.angle_alpha   90.00
_cell.angle_beta   90.00
_cell.angle_gamma   90.00
#
_symmetry.space_group_name_H-M   'P 1'
#
loop_
_entity.id
_entity.type
_entity.pdbx_description
1 polymer ?
#
loop_
_entity_poly.entity_id
_entity_poly.type
_entity_poly.pdbx_seq_one_letter_code
_entity_poly.pdbx_strand_id
1 'polypeptide(L)'
;MPDNYDNLNYLTSVESYKKLDNNYFHEGNEEECKKLQQKTSNDTEAYLFCMRYTGNLKNYDELEYFDKLKQYKCTYFSLWVNDQLSQFKDEKYSTVRTLVLDQWGEFQKKKECYSSKFVTYMTKNSEYLKAKKLYDYALNYAKLHLDHEERSLPCSRKDKVYIENSLEHYKEIKAECAHDNEKFTQFCKAYEEVQNIYPKDQLLNLRCKSITGENLLDSEDEEEEFISGESYYSSVSSFFKYEEEFNTDNDDANYTEIHEAQCSNISNKHFTSTEFIKRCNRIAKYIHDIKGKTDNTDERCKCLNYLLNSNTKLNTFSNHNGSKLFKAYKDIATNMEKCELIIDYINKTDIKKIETLHNLHKAIDKLDSSIKSDDGNIYSNAQAFADLYRKNIDDCSTENTDAYCNEFKVFEQYCYERTKPENYTKASDILKTLIPQD
;
A
#
# COMPACT_ATOMS: atom_id res chain seq x y z
N MET A 1 -1.98 -19.34 -0.14
CA MET A 1 -2.48 -18.66 1.07
C MET A 1 -1.49 -17.58 1.43
N PRO A 2 -1.88 -16.31 1.54
CA PRO A 2 -1.01 -15.34 2.17
C PRO A 2 -1.66 -14.80 3.43
N ASP A 3 -1.27 -15.35 4.56
CA ASP A 3 -1.27 -14.59 5.80
C ASP A 3 -0.36 -13.38 5.59
N ASN A 4 -0.95 -12.18 5.64
CA ASN A 4 -0.35 -10.88 5.32
C ASN A 4 0.59 -10.36 6.43
N TYR A 5 1.30 -11.26 7.12
CA TYR A 5 2.11 -10.89 8.29
C TYR A 5 3.40 -10.16 7.91
N ASP A 6 3.84 -10.27 6.65
CA ASP A 6 5.12 -9.77 6.12
C ASP A 6 5.04 -8.38 5.47
N ASN A 7 3.84 -7.77 5.41
CA ASN A 7 3.62 -6.42 4.86
C ASN A 7 3.49 -5.33 5.93
N LEU A 8 4.38 -5.36 6.93
CA LEU A 8 4.42 -4.32 7.97
C LEU A 8 5.27 -3.14 7.48
N ASN A 9 4.67 -1.94 7.41
CA ASN A 9 5.27 -0.76 6.76
C ASN A 9 6.64 -0.33 7.31
N TYR A 10 6.96 -0.65 8.57
CA TYR A 10 8.23 -0.33 9.21
C TYR A 10 9.34 -1.36 8.96
N LEU A 11 9.04 -2.47 8.29
CA LEU A 11 10.03 -3.48 7.92
C LEU A 11 10.93 -2.94 6.81
N THR A 12 12.24 -3.14 6.95
CA THR A 12 13.25 -2.71 6.00
C THR A 12 12.99 -3.21 4.58
N SER A 13 12.46 -4.42 4.41
CA SER A 13 12.09 -4.98 3.10
C SER A 13 10.96 -4.19 2.44
N VAL A 14 9.93 -3.84 3.20
CA VAL A 14 8.81 -3.03 2.72
C VAL A 14 9.28 -1.62 2.35
N GLU A 15 10.08 -0.98 3.21
CA GLU A 15 10.70 0.32 2.94
C GLU A 15 11.58 0.27 1.67
N SER A 16 12.34 -0.81 1.46
CA SER A 16 13.22 -0.97 0.30
C SER A 16 12.44 -1.13 -1.01
N TYR A 17 11.35 -1.89 -1.00
CA TYR A 17 10.49 -2.02 -2.19
C TYR A 17 9.74 -0.73 -2.50
N LYS A 18 9.31 0.03 -1.49
CA LYS A 18 8.75 1.38 -1.69
C LYS A 18 9.75 2.33 -2.37
N LYS A 19 11.04 2.23 -2.06
CA LYS A 19 12.06 3.04 -2.76
C LYS A 19 12.18 2.67 -4.23
N LEU A 20 12.08 1.37 -4.56
CA LEU A 20 11.99 0.93 -5.96
C LEU A 20 10.73 1.47 -6.66
N ASP A 21 9.61 1.54 -5.96
CA ASP A 21 8.38 2.06 -6.56
C ASP A 21 8.43 3.56 -6.87
N ASN A 22 9.23 4.33 -6.13
CA ASN A 22 9.06 5.79 -6.07
C ASN A 22 10.30 6.61 -6.47
N ASN A 23 11.51 6.21 -6.06
CA ASN A 23 12.68 7.10 -6.11
C ASN A 23 13.00 7.56 -7.54
N TYR A 24 12.90 6.65 -8.51
CA TYR A 24 13.30 6.89 -9.89
C TYR A 24 12.14 6.89 -10.88
N PHE A 25 10.91 7.00 -10.39
CA PHE A 25 9.70 6.94 -11.22
C PHE A 25 9.71 7.96 -12.37
N HIS A 26 10.05 9.22 -12.10
CA HIS A 26 10.07 10.30 -13.11
C HIS A 26 11.21 10.17 -14.12
N GLU A 27 12.19 9.33 -13.83
CA GLU A 27 13.32 9.09 -14.72
C GLU A 27 13.08 7.89 -15.64
N GLY A 28 11.88 7.31 -15.60
CA GLY A 28 11.43 6.27 -16.50
C GLY A 28 11.41 6.72 -17.97
N ASN A 29 11.53 5.75 -18.87
CA ASN A 29 11.52 5.99 -20.30
C ASN A 29 10.08 6.19 -20.81
N GLU A 30 9.61 7.43 -20.78
CA GLU A 30 8.24 7.80 -21.16
C GLU A 30 7.85 7.32 -22.57
N GLU A 31 8.77 7.40 -23.54
CA GLU A 31 8.50 6.96 -24.92
C GLU A 31 8.25 5.46 -24.98
N GLU A 32 9.11 4.66 -24.36
CA GLU A 32 8.98 3.20 -24.33
C GLU A 32 7.76 2.76 -23.52
N CYS A 33 7.48 3.44 -22.41
CA CYS A 33 6.33 3.12 -21.56
C CYS A 33 4.99 3.48 -22.20
N LYS A 34 4.91 4.55 -22.99
CA LYS A 34 3.73 4.84 -23.83
C LYS A 34 3.52 3.76 -24.90
N LYS A 35 4.59 3.27 -25.51
CA LYS A 35 4.49 2.14 -26.46
C LYS A 35 3.98 0.87 -25.78
N LEU A 36 4.46 0.58 -24.57
CA LEU A 36 3.96 -0.56 -23.79
C LEU A 36 2.47 -0.41 -23.49
N GLN A 37 2.07 0.76 -22.98
CA GLN A 37 0.68 1.08 -22.66
C GLN A 37 -0.25 0.81 -23.85
N GLN A 38 0.14 1.26 -25.04
CA GLN A 38 -0.63 1.01 -26.27
C GLN A 38 -0.72 -0.49 -26.60
N LYS A 39 0.38 -1.23 -26.47
CA LYS A 39 0.42 -2.69 -26.68
C LYS A 39 -0.41 -3.47 -25.65
N THR A 40 -0.65 -2.92 -24.47
CA THR A 40 -1.45 -3.53 -23.40
C THR A 40 -2.88 -2.99 -23.34
N SER A 41 -3.44 -2.53 -24.46
CA SER A 41 -4.80 -2.00 -24.55
C SER A 41 -5.03 -0.73 -23.71
N ASN A 42 -4.06 0.18 -23.74
CA ASN A 42 -4.04 1.44 -22.97
C ASN A 42 -4.05 1.25 -21.44
N ASP A 43 -3.46 0.16 -20.95
CA ASP A 43 -3.40 -0.14 -19.52
C ASP A 43 -2.45 0.81 -18.77
N THR A 44 -3.02 1.67 -17.92
CA THR A 44 -2.28 2.60 -17.08
C THR A 44 -1.33 1.90 -16.12
N GLU A 45 -1.68 0.72 -15.60
CA GLU A 45 -0.79 0.00 -14.68
C GLU A 45 0.46 -0.51 -15.40
N ALA A 46 0.35 -0.90 -16.66
CA ALA A 46 1.50 -1.28 -17.48
C ALA A 46 2.43 -0.08 -17.71
N TYR A 47 1.86 1.11 -17.95
CA TYR A 47 2.61 2.35 -18.05
C TYR A 47 3.35 2.67 -16.74
N LEU A 48 2.65 2.67 -15.61
CA LEU A 48 3.21 3.00 -14.30
C LEU A 48 4.32 2.03 -13.91
N PHE A 49 4.09 0.72 -14.06
CA PHE A 49 5.13 -0.29 -13.84
C PHE A 49 6.35 -0.04 -14.73
N CYS A 50 6.16 0.23 -16.02
CA CYS A 50 7.27 0.50 -16.93
C CYS A 50 8.08 1.73 -16.51
N MET A 51 7.43 2.80 -16.07
CA MET A 51 8.13 4.00 -15.59
C MET A 51 9.01 3.70 -14.38
N ARG A 52 8.46 2.99 -13.37
CA ARG A 52 9.23 2.54 -12.19
C ARG A 52 10.40 1.66 -12.61
N TYR A 53 10.14 0.66 -13.45
CA TYR A 53 11.13 -0.31 -13.88
C TYR A 53 12.28 0.33 -14.66
N THR A 54 11.98 1.11 -15.69
CA THR A 54 13.00 1.75 -16.54
C THR A 54 13.78 2.84 -15.79
N GLY A 55 13.12 3.57 -14.88
CA GLY A 55 13.78 4.52 -13.99
C GLY A 55 14.80 3.85 -13.06
N ASN A 56 14.40 2.74 -12.43
CA ASN A 56 15.33 1.95 -11.61
C ASN A 56 16.48 1.35 -12.43
N LEU A 57 16.25 0.93 -13.68
CA LEU A 57 17.34 0.47 -14.55
C LEU A 57 18.34 1.59 -14.83
N LYS A 58 17.85 2.78 -15.20
CA LYS A 58 18.69 3.94 -15.48
C LYS A 58 19.58 4.27 -14.27
N ASN A 59 19.00 4.27 -13.07
CA ASN A 59 19.68 4.62 -11.83
C ASN A 59 20.12 3.42 -10.99
N TYR A 60 20.33 2.27 -11.64
CA TYR A 60 20.57 1.02 -10.92
C TYR A 60 21.78 1.07 -9.96
N ASP A 61 22.81 1.87 -10.26
CA ASP A 61 24.00 1.95 -9.40
C ASP A 61 23.69 2.59 -8.06
N GLU A 62 22.70 3.48 -8.02
CA GLU A 62 22.29 4.25 -6.86
C GLU A 62 21.26 3.52 -5.96
N LEU A 63 20.86 2.29 -6.31
CA LEU A 63 19.95 1.48 -5.48
C LEU A 63 20.67 0.91 -4.24
N GLU A 64 21.21 1.78 -3.38
CA GLU A 64 22.04 1.43 -2.23
C GLU A 64 21.25 1.14 -0.94
N TYR A 65 19.93 1.23 -0.98
CA TYR A 65 19.04 1.14 0.18
C TYR A 65 18.74 -0.29 0.68
N PHE A 66 19.60 -1.26 0.37
CA PHE A 66 19.54 -2.63 0.91
C PHE A 66 20.52 -2.84 2.08
N ASP A 67 20.98 -1.77 2.72
CA ASP A 67 21.87 -1.79 3.88
C ASP A 67 23.08 -2.73 3.72
N LYS A 68 23.31 -3.62 4.69
CA LYS A 68 24.39 -4.63 4.69
C LYS A 68 24.26 -5.64 3.54
N LEU A 69 23.12 -5.68 2.86
CA LEU A 69 22.78 -6.60 1.78
C LEU A 69 22.88 -5.96 0.39
N LYS A 70 23.50 -4.77 0.26
CA LYS A 70 23.72 -4.07 -1.02
C LYS A 70 24.31 -4.94 -2.13
N GLN A 71 25.15 -5.93 -1.79
CA GLN A 71 25.72 -6.86 -2.78
C GLN A 71 24.67 -7.80 -3.42
N TYR A 72 23.49 -7.94 -2.79
CA TYR A 72 22.33 -8.70 -3.27
C TYR A 72 21.27 -7.81 -3.94
N LYS A 73 21.57 -6.54 -4.22
CA LYS A 73 20.70 -5.56 -4.91
C LYS A 73 20.01 -6.14 -6.14
N CYS A 74 20.71 -6.96 -6.94
CA CYS A 74 20.07 -7.60 -8.09
C CYS A 74 19.00 -8.62 -7.73
N THR A 75 19.22 -9.40 -6.66
CA THR A 75 18.20 -10.32 -6.16
C THR A 75 16.97 -9.56 -5.72
N TYR A 76 17.13 -8.52 -4.90
CA TYR A 76 16.00 -7.73 -4.43
C TYR A 76 15.26 -7.05 -5.57
N PHE A 77 15.99 -6.51 -6.55
CA PHE A 77 15.37 -5.92 -7.75
C PHE A 77 14.58 -6.96 -8.55
N SER A 78 15.12 -8.17 -8.74
CA SER A 78 14.43 -9.28 -9.41
C SER A 78 13.15 -9.71 -8.67
N LEU A 79 13.23 -9.83 -7.34
CA LEU A 79 12.07 -10.16 -6.49
C LEU A 79 10.97 -9.10 -6.63
N TRP A 80 11.34 -7.82 -6.55
CA TRP A 80 10.40 -6.70 -6.74
C TRP A 80 9.76 -6.72 -8.13
N VAL A 81 10.55 -6.90 -9.20
CA VAL A 81 10.02 -6.98 -10.57
C VAL A 81 9.01 -8.12 -10.70
N ASN A 82 9.29 -9.31 -10.15
CA ASN A 82 8.35 -10.43 -10.23
C ASN A 82 7.08 -10.18 -9.41
N ASP A 83 7.19 -9.50 -8.28
CA ASP A 83 6.04 -9.12 -7.47
C ASP A 83 5.10 -8.17 -8.24
N GLN A 84 5.66 -7.11 -8.83
CA GLN A 84 4.94 -6.17 -9.68
C GLN A 84 4.34 -6.86 -10.92
N LEU A 85 5.08 -7.75 -11.57
CA LEU A 85 4.58 -8.51 -12.74
C LEU A 85 3.33 -9.33 -12.41
N SER A 86 3.15 -9.74 -11.15
CA SER A 86 2.05 -10.61 -10.73
C SER A 86 0.67 -9.94 -10.76
N GLN A 87 0.61 -8.62 -10.92
CA GLN A 87 -0.65 -7.89 -11.12
C GLN A 87 -1.23 -8.09 -12.52
N PHE A 88 -0.39 -8.43 -13.50
CA PHE A 88 -0.81 -8.65 -14.88
C PHE A 88 -1.19 -10.13 -15.11
N LYS A 89 -2.13 -10.37 -16.02
CA LYS A 89 -2.59 -11.71 -16.40
C LYS A 89 -2.56 -11.91 -17.92
N ASP A 90 -2.52 -13.17 -18.34
CA ASP A 90 -2.69 -13.60 -19.73
C ASP A 90 -1.78 -12.88 -20.75
N GLU A 91 -2.37 -12.32 -21.81
CA GLU A 91 -1.65 -11.61 -22.88
C GLU A 91 -0.91 -10.37 -22.37
N LYS A 92 -1.48 -9.65 -21.39
CA LYS A 92 -0.84 -8.50 -20.76
C LYS A 92 0.41 -8.93 -20.00
N TYR A 93 0.31 -9.99 -19.19
CA TYR A 93 1.47 -10.55 -18.49
C TYR A 93 2.60 -10.90 -19.47
N SER A 94 2.26 -11.58 -20.57
CA SER A 94 3.22 -11.96 -21.60
C SER A 94 3.89 -10.75 -22.25
N THR A 95 3.12 -9.71 -22.56
CA THR A 95 3.59 -8.47 -23.19
C THR A 95 4.51 -7.69 -22.26
N VAL A 96 4.09 -7.45 -21.02
CA VAL A 96 4.88 -6.71 -20.01
C VAL A 96 6.15 -7.48 -19.66
N ARG A 97 6.06 -8.81 -19.48
CA ARG A 97 7.22 -9.66 -19.21
C ARG A 97 8.23 -9.64 -20.35
N THR A 98 7.79 -9.60 -21.60
CA THR A 98 8.69 -9.51 -22.76
C THR A 98 9.50 -8.21 -22.71
N LEU A 99 8.84 -7.07 -22.46
CA LEU A 99 9.53 -5.79 -22.30
C LEU A 99 10.56 -5.82 -21.16
N VAL A 100 10.20 -6.39 -20.01
CA VAL A 100 11.14 -6.54 -18.88
C VAL A 100 12.38 -7.33 -19.31
N LEU A 101 12.22 -8.45 -20.00
CA LEU A 101 13.35 -9.28 -20.43
C LEU A 101 14.23 -8.59 -21.47
N ASP A 102 13.62 -7.91 -22.43
CA ASP A 102 14.34 -7.18 -23.49
C ASP A 102 15.18 -6.04 -22.91
N GLN A 103 14.54 -5.17 -22.11
CA GLN A 103 15.19 -4.04 -21.46
C GLN A 103 16.27 -4.49 -20.47
N TRP A 104 16.00 -5.56 -19.70
CA TRP A 104 17.01 -6.16 -18.85
C TRP A 104 18.21 -6.64 -19.67
N GLY A 105 17.99 -7.37 -20.77
CA GLY A 105 19.04 -7.87 -21.64
C GLY A 105 19.93 -6.77 -22.22
N GLU A 106 19.37 -5.60 -22.53
CA GLU A 106 20.13 -4.41 -22.93
C GLU A 106 20.93 -3.79 -21.78
N PHE A 107 20.29 -3.66 -20.62
CA PHE A 107 20.89 -3.10 -19.41
C PHE A 107 22.08 -3.93 -18.93
N GLN A 108 22.00 -5.27 -18.98
CA GLN A 108 23.08 -6.17 -18.59
C GLN A 108 24.34 -6.04 -19.41
N LYS A 109 24.23 -5.60 -20.67
CA LYS A 109 25.40 -5.28 -21.49
C LYS A 109 26.20 -4.11 -20.90
N LYS A 110 25.63 -3.37 -19.93
CA LYS A 110 26.20 -2.18 -19.30
C LYS A 110 26.58 -2.36 -17.82
N LYS A 111 26.15 -3.42 -17.10
CA LYS A 111 26.35 -3.58 -15.63
C LYS A 111 26.48 -5.04 -15.14
N GLU A 112 27.05 -5.22 -13.94
CA GLU A 112 27.49 -6.50 -13.34
C GLU A 112 26.39 -7.37 -12.65
N CYS A 113 25.11 -7.28 -13.04
CA CYS A 113 24.17 -8.32 -12.63
C CYS A 113 24.06 -9.42 -13.70
N TYR A 114 24.43 -10.66 -13.37
CA TYR A 114 24.30 -11.81 -14.27
C TYR A 114 22.84 -12.17 -14.62
N SER A 115 22.58 -12.49 -15.90
CA SER A 115 21.24 -12.77 -16.48
C SER A 115 20.50 -13.90 -15.81
N SER A 116 21.22 -14.95 -15.46
CA SER A 116 20.67 -16.09 -14.75
C SER A 116 20.09 -15.69 -13.39
N LYS A 117 20.75 -14.80 -12.64
CA LYS A 117 20.32 -14.42 -11.29
C LYS A 117 19.03 -13.60 -11.31
N PHE A 118 18.89 -12.66 -12.25
CA PHE A 118 17.67 -11.87 -12.38
C PHE A 118 16.48 -12.69 -12.87
N VAL A 119 16.68 -13.57 -13.86
CA VAL A 119 15.57 -14.37 -14.42
C VAL A 119 15.13 -15.49 -13.48
N THR A 120 16.01 -15.92 -12.55
CA THR A 120 15.73 -17.01 -11.59
C THR A 120 14.39 -16.80 -10.87
N TYR A 121 14.10 -15.59 -10.41
CA TYR A 121 12.90 -15.31 -9.62
C TYR A 121 11.73 -14.74 -10.43
N MET A 122 11.81 -14.66 -11.76
CA MET A 122 10.75 -14.12 -12.64
C MET A 122 9.61 -15.11 -12.93
N THR A 123 9.32 -16.01 -11.99
CA THR A 123 8.18 -16.93 -12.08
C THR A 123 7.58 -17.11 -10.69
N LYS A 124 6.37 -16.59 -10.49
CA LYS A 124 5.65 -16.72 -9.22
C LYS A 124 5.17 -18.15 -9.04
N ASN A 125 5.91 -18.90 -8.24
CA ASN A 125 5.56 -20.24 -7.77
C ASN A 125 5.81 -20.34 -6.26
N SER A 126 5.58 -21.52 -5.67
CA SER A 126 5.85 -21.76 -4.26
C SER A 126 7.33 -21.57 -3.90
N GLU A 127 8.26 -21.90 -4.79
CA GLU A 127 9.70 -21.71 -4.58
C GLU A 127 10.08 -20.22 -4.50
N TYR A 128 9.55 -19.40 -5.41
CA TYR A 128 9.70 -17.95 -5.39
C TYR A 128 9.19 -17.36 -4.07
N LEU A 129 7.98 -17.75 -3.64
CA LEU A 129 7.40 -17.23 -2.40
C LEU A 129 8.27 -17.60 -1.19
N LYS A 130 8.79 -18.84 -1.16
CA LYS A 130 9.71 -19.29 -0.11
C LYS A 130 11.00 -18.46 -0.11
N ALA A 131 11.62 -18.27 -1.27
CA ALA A 131 12.85 -17.50 -1.43
C ALA A 131 12.65 -16.02 -1.07
N LYS A 132 11.57 -15.40 -1.54
CA LYS A 132 11.23 -14.01 -1.26
C LYS A 132 11.11 -13.75 0.24
N LYS A 133 10.28 -14.54 0.95
CA LYS A 133 10.12 -14.42 2.40
C LYS A 133 11.44 -14.56 3.16
N LEU A 134 12.32 -15.44 2.70
CA LEU A 134 13.64 -15.62 3.29
C LEU A 134 14.54 -14.39 3.10
N TYR A 135 14.59 -13.81 1.90
CA TYR A 135 15.35 -12.59 1.63
C TYR A 135 14.78 -11.36 2.35
N ASP A 136 13.45 -11.26 2.44
CA ASP A 136 12.76 -10.21 3.18
C ASP A 136 13.12 -10.30 4.67
N TYR A 137 13.07 -11.50 5.24
CA TYR A 137 13.49 -11.71 6.63
C TYR A 137 14.97 -11.40 6.85
N ALA A 138 15.85 -11.81 5.94
CA ALA A 138 17.27 -11.47 6.00
C ALA A 138 17.51 -9.94 6.01
N LEU A 139 16.71 -9.19 5.25
CA LEU A 139 16.77 -7.73 5.21
C LEU A 139 16.22 -7.09 6.48
N ASN A 140 15.12 -7.61 7.01
CA ASN A 140 14.48 -7.10 8.22
C ASN A 140 15.25 -7.42 9.50
N TYR A 141 16.01 -8.52 9.51
CA TYR A 141 16.73 -9.00 10.68
C TYR A 141 17.64 -7.95 11.29
N ALA A 142 18.37 -7.16 10.48
CA ALA A 142 19.33 -6.19 11.02
C ALA A 142 18.66 -5.14 11.92
N LYS A 143 17.51 -4.61 11.49
CA LYS A 143 16.72 -3.62 12.25
C LYS A 143 16.07 -4.26 13.48
N LEU A 144 15.41 -5.41 13.29
CA LEU A 144 14.74 -6.11 14.39
C LEU A 144 15.72 -6.61 15.47
N HIS A 145 16.90 -7.08 15.08
CA HIS A 145 17.96 -7.48 16.01
C HIS A 145 18.48 -6.29 16.81
N LEU A 146 18.74 -5.15 16.15
CA LEU A 146 19.15 -3.94 16.83
C LEU A 146 18.10 -3.51 17.87
N ASP A 147 16.82 -3.49 17.49
CA ASP A 147 15.77 -2.99 18.36
C ASP A 147 15.44 -3.95 19.52
N HIS A 148 15.27 -5.25 19.25
CA HIS A 148 14.78 -6.20 20.27
C HIS A 148 15.89 -6.94 21.02
N GLU A 149 17.03 -7.23 20.38
CA GLU A 149 18.13 -7.95 21.02
C GLU A 149 19.15 -6.99 21.65
N GLU A 150 19.65 -6.02 20.89
CA GLU A 150 20.70 -5.09 21.36
C GLU A 150 20.14 -3.99 22.26
N ARG A 151 19.06 -3.33 21.84
CA ARG A 151 18.41 -2.25 22.61
C ARG A 151 17.38 -2.75 23.62
N SER A 152 17.02 -4.03 23.56
CA SER A 152 16.03 -4.65 24.45
C SER A 152 14.68 -3.92 24.45
N LEU A 153 14.27 -3.37 23.30
CA LEU A 153 12.95 -2.77 23.14
C LEU A 153 11.88 -3.86 23.11
N PRO A 154 10.73 -3.69 23.79
CA PRO A 154 9.63 -4.62 23.70
C PRO A 154 9.14 -4.78 22.25
N CYS A 155 8.81 -6.02 21.87
CA CYS A 155 8.14 -6.29 20.61
C CYS A 155 6.70 -5.81 20.67
N SER A 156 6.19 -5.23 19.59
CA SER A 156 4.75 -5.17 19.39
C SER A 156 4.18 -6.58 19.17
N ARG A 157 2.85 -6.74 19.29
CA ARG A 157 2.18 -8.00 18.91
C ARG A 157 2.45 -8.38 17.44
N LYS A 158 2.52 -7.38 16.55
CA LYS A 158 2.81 -7.59 15.12
C LYS A 158 4.25 -8.04 14.90
N ASP A 159 5.22 -7.47 15.62
CA ASP A 159 6.62 -7.94 15.59
C ASP A 159 6.73 -9.39 16.03
N LYS A 160 6.04 -9.75 17.12
CA LYS A 160 6.03 -11.13 17.61
C LYS A 160 5.50 -12.10 16.56
N VAL A 161 4.34 -11.81 15.97
CA VAL A 161 3.76 -12.64 14.91
C VAL A 161 4.70 -12.73 13.70
N TYR A 162 5.26 -11.61 13.25
CA TYR A 162 6.19 -11.57 12.13
C TYR A 162 7.45 -12.43 12.39
N ILE A 163 8.06 -12.26 13.56
CA ILE A 163 9.28 -12.97 13.96
C ILE A 163 9.00 -14.47 14.08
N GLU A 164 7.92 -14.87 14.77
CA GLU A 164 7.57 -16.29 14.95
C GLU A 164 7.35 -17.00 13.62
N ASN A 165 6.56 -16.40 12.72
CA ASN A 165 6.32 -16.97 11.38
C ASN A 165 7.59 -17.00 10.51
N SER A 166 8.43 -15.96 10.58
CA SER A 166 9.69 -15.92 9.83
C SER A 166 10.67 -16.98 10.31
N LEU A 167 10.73 -17.24 11.62
CA LEU A 167 11.55 -18.29 12.22
C LEU A 167 11.07 -19.69 11.87
N GLU A 168 9.75 -19.91 11.85
CA GLU A 168 9.15 -21.17 11.40
C GLU A 168 9.52 -21.46 9.94
N HIS A 169 9.25 -20.50 9.05
CA HIS A 169 9.59 -20.58 7.62
C HIS A 169 11.08 -20.84 7.38
N TYR A 170 11.95 -20.18 8.15
CA TYR A 170 13.40 -20.41 8.07
C TYR A 170 13.78 -21.84 8.45
N LYS A 171 13.19 -22.39 9.52
CA LYS A 171 13.45 -23.77 9.97
C LYS A 171 12.95 -24.79 8.95
N GLU A 172 11.79 -24.55 8.34
CA GLU A 172 11.25 -25.38 7.27
C GLU A 172 12.21 -25.42 6.06
N ILE A 173 12.62 -24.26 5.55
CA ILE A 173 13.59 -24.17 4.45
C ILE A 173 14.89 -24.88 4.82
N LYS A 174 15.41 -24.66 6.03
CA LYS A 174 16.63 -25.32 6.50
C LYS A 174 16.51 -26.84 6.50
N ALA A 175 15.38 -27.38 6.93
CA ALA A 175 15.14 -28.82 6.94
C ALA A 175 15.04 -29.38 5.51
N GLU A 176 14.29 -28.71 4.64
CA GLU A 176 14.13 -29.12 3.24
C GLU A 176 15.47 -29.10 2.48
N CYS A 177 16.26 -28.05 2.66
CA CYS A 177 17.55 -27.88 1.97
C CYS A 177 18.68 -28.77 2.51
N ALA A 178 18.45 -29.51 3.60
CA ALA A 178 19.38 -30.53 4.08
C ALA A 178 19.33 -31.81 3.22
N HIS A 179 18.30 -31.97 2.39
CA HIS A 179 18.15 -33.12 1.50
C HIS A 179 18.83 -32.87 0.14
N ASP A 180 19.66 -33.81 -0.32
CA ASP A 180 20.46 -33.67 -1.56
C ASP A 180 19.62 -33.46 -2.84
N ASN A 181 18.37 -33.93 -2.85
CA ASN A 181 17.44 -33.76 -3.97
C ASN A 181 16.88 -32.34 -4.10
N GLU A 182 16.84 -31.55 -3.02
CA GLU A 182 16.31 -30.19 -3.00
C GLU A 182 17.38 -29.12 -3.24
N LYS A 183 18.66 -29.52 -3.30
CA LYS A 183 19.83 -28.61 -3.37
C LYS A 183 19.79 -27.61 -4.55
N PHE A 184 19.07 -27.93 -5.62
CA PHE A 184 19.03 -27.11 -6.83
C PHE A 184 17.81 -26.18 -6.93
N THR A 185 16.86 -26.26 -5.98
CA THR A 185 15.68 -25.38 -5.96
C THR A 185 16.05 -23.93 -5.72
N GLN A 186 15.19 -23.01 -6.14
CA GLN A 186 15.46 -21.57 -6.04
C GLN A 186 15.57 -21.09 -4.59
N PHE A 187 14.78 -21.68 -3.69
CA PHE A 187 14.76 -21.31 -2.28
C PHE A 187 15.97 -21.90 -1.52
N CYS A 188 16.52 -23.04 -1.92
CA CYS A 188 17.76 -23.55 -1.32
C CYS A 188 18.99 -22.75 -1.74
N LYS A 189 19.04 -22.23 -2.96
CA LYS A 189 20.05 -21.25 -3.36
C LYS A 189 19.94 -19.95 -2.56
N ALA A 190 18.70 -19.46 -2.37
CA ALA A 190 18.47 -18.30 -1.52
C ALA A 190 18.94 -18.54 -0.08
N TYR A 191 18.69 -19.74 0.46
CA TYR A 191 19.14 -20.13 1.78
C TYR A 191 20.66 -20.18 1.91
N GLU A 192 21.36 -20.72 0.93
CA GLU A 192 22.84 -20.70 0.90
C GLU A 192 23.38 -19.26 0.87
N GLU A 193 22.81 -18.39 0.02
CA GLU A 193 23.18 -16.97 -0.01
C GLU A 193 22.95 -16.28 1.33
N VAL A 194 21.79 -16.52 1.96
CA VAL A 194 21.43 -15.95 3.27
C VAL A 194 22.32 -16.49 4.40
N GLN A 195 22.72 -17.76 4.36
CA GLN A 195 23.70 -18.32 5.30
C GLN A 195 25.09 -17.67 5.15
N ASN A 196 25.49 -17.29 3.94
CA ASN A 196 26.75 -16.56 3.74
C ASN A 196 26.69 -15.15 4.33
N ILE A 197 25.51 -14.51 4.35
CA ILE A 197 25.31 -13.21 4.99
C ILE A 197 25.27 -13.35 6.52
N TYR A 198 24.48 -14.30 7.01
CA TYR A 198 24.17 -14.53 8.42
C TYR A 198 24.59 -15.96 8.81
N PRO A 199 25.90 -16.20 9.00
CA PRO A 199 26.43 -17.54 9.20
C PRO A 199 26.03 -18.12 10.55
N LYS A 200 26.06 -19.45 10.65
CA LYS A 200 25.76 -20.21 11.89
C LYS A 200 24.33 -19.96 12.40
N ASP A 201 23.39 -19.85 11.47
CA ASP A 201 21.98 -19.64 11.77
C ASP A 201 21.70 -18.42 12.66
N GLN A 202 22.47 -17.33 12.48
CA GLN A 202 22.28 -16.09 13.25
C GLN A 202 20.83 -15.60 13.23
N LEU A 203 20.14 -15.78 12.10
CA LEU A 203 18.73 -15.44 11.94
C LEU A 203 17.83 -16.11 12.99
N LEU A 204 18.16 -17.32 13.47
CA LEU A 204 17.40 -18.02 14.51
C LEU A 204 17.50 -17.39 15.91
N ASN A 205 18.42 -16.45 16.11
CA ASN A 205 18.68 -15.86 17.42
C ASN A 205 17.71 -14.73 17.77
N LEU A 206 16.98 -14.17 16.81
CA LEU A 206 16.05 -13.08 17.06
C LEU A 206 14.89 -13.57 17.94
N ARG A 207 14.68 -12.95 19.11
CA ARG A 207 13.57 -13.29 20.01
C ARG A 207 12.88 -12.04 20.53
N CYS A 208 11.56 -12.15 20.71
CA CYS A 208 10.81 -11.17 21.49
C CYS A 208 10.93 -11.48 22.98
N LYS A 209 11.80 -10.75 23.69
CA LYS A 209 12.04 -10.94 25.13
C LYS A 209 10.88 -10.44 26.00
N SER A 210 10.18 -9.40 25.56
CA SER A 210 9.00 -8.83 26.20
C SER A 210 8.08 -8.24 25.15
N ILE A 211 6.77 -8.25 25.40
CA ILE A 211 5.78 -7.63 24.52
C ILE A 211 5.36 -6.28 25.10
N THR A 212 5.17 -5.26 24.27
CA THR A 212 4.60 -3.98 24.69
C THR A 212 3.26 -4.23 25.40
N GLY A 213 3.15 -3.79 26.67
CA GLY A 213 1.96 -3.97 27.49
C GLY A 213 1.97 -5.13 28.51
N GLU A 214 3.04 -5.93 28.63
CA GLU A 214 3.09 -7.01 29.64
C GLU A 214 3.52 -6.55 31.06
N ASN A 215 3.91 -5.28 31.25
CA ASN A 215 4.39 -4.76 32.55
C ASN A 215 3.71 -3.48 33.04
N LEU A 216 2.41 -3.28 32.73
CA LEU A 216 1.61 -2.25 33.39
C LEU A 216 0.23 -2.83 33.73
N LEU A 217 0.09 -3.22 35.00
CA LEU A 217 -1.20 -3.49 35.64
C LEU A 217 -2.00 -2.18 35.74
N ASP A 218 -3.28 -2.26 35.36
CA ASP A 218 -4.39 -1.41 35.81
C ASP A 218 -4.22 0.12 35.73
N SER A 219 -4.09 0.66 34.52
CA SER A 219 -4.69 1.97 34.23
C SER A 219 -5.31 1.97 32.84
N GLU A 220 -6.57 2.39 32.78
CA GLU A 220 -7.45 2.50 31.60
C GLU A 220 -6.94 3.50 30.55
N ASP A 221 -5.76 3.29 30.00
CA ASP A 221 -5.30 3.92 28.78
C ASP A 221 -4.83 2.81 27.84
N GLU A 222 -5.80 2.12 27.20
CA GLU A 222 -5.51 1.30 26.02
C GLU A 222 -4.80 2.19 25.00
N GLU A 223 -3.52 1.94 24.72
CA GLU A 223 -2.83 2.55 23.57
C GLU A 223 -3.74 2.39 22.34
N GLU A 224 -4.05 3.52 21.71
CA GLU A 224 -5.01 3.60 20.60
C GLU A 224 -4.44 2.77 19.42
N GLU A 225 -4.89 1.52 19.27
CA GLU A 225 -4.49 0.68 18.13
C GLU A 225 -5.03 1.29 16.83
N PHE A 226 -4.13 1.74 15.95
CA PHE A 226 -4.46 2.32 14.65
C PHE A 226 -3.64 1.70 13.51
N ILE A 227 -4.17 1.78 12.30
CA ILE A 227 -3.47 1.47 11.05
C ILE A 227 -2.93 2.76 10.42
N SER A 228 -1.87 2.61 9.65
CA SER A 228 -1.36 3.69 8.80
C SER A 228 -2.27 3.91 7.60
N GLY A 229 -2.45 5.17 7.20
CA GLY A 229 -3.20 5.54 6.00
C GLY A 229 -2.43 5.39 4.70
N GLU A 230 -1.15 5.01 4.71
CA GLU A 230 -0.33 4.91 3.49
C GLU A 230 -0.94 3.99 2.41
N SER A 231 -1.59 2.89 2.81
CA SER A 231 -2.25 1.98 1.87
C SER A 231 -3.49 2.59 1.19
N TYR A 232 -3.95 3.75 1.63
CA TYR A 232 -5.11 4.44 1.09
C TYR A 232 -4.72 5.40 -0.02
N TYR A 233 -3.58 6.09 0.09
CA TYR A 233 -3.22 7.26 -0.72
C TYR A 233 -3.44 7.05 -2.23
N SER A 234 -2.90 5.97 -2.80
CA SER A 234 -3.05 5.67 -4.24
C SER A 234 -4.47 5.31 -4.68
N SER A 235 -5.31 4.85 -3.76
CA SER A 235 -6.71 4.49 -4.03
C SER A 235 -7.69 5.65 -3.82
N VAL A 236 -7.28 6.74 -3.17
CA VAL A 236 -8.16 7.87 -2.83
C VAL A 236 -8.80 8.50 -4.07
N SER A 237 -8.07 8.51 -5.19
CA SER A 237 -8.56 8.96 -6.49
C SER A 237 -9.84 8.28 -6.97
N SER A 238 -10.20 7.12 -6.40
CA SER A 238 -11.41 6.38 -6.76
C SER A 238 -12.58 6.61 -5.80
N PHE A 239 -12.36 7.18 -4.61
CA PHE A 239 -13.35 7.18 -3.53
C PHE A 239 -14.63 7.90 -3.90
N PHE A 240 -14.53 9.04 -4.58
CA PHE A 240 -15.71 9.83 -4.99
C PHE A 240 -16.71 9.01 -5.84
N LYS A 241 -16.25 7.97 -6.56
CA LYS A 241 -17.11 7.07 -7.35
C LYS A 241 -17.99 6.18 -6.47
N TYR A 242 -17.53 5.87 -5.26
CA TYR A 242 -18.17 4.94 -4.35
C TYR A 242 -18.86 5.63 -3.18
N GLU A 243 -18.53 6.89 -2.88
CA GLU A 243 -19.17 7.64 -1.79
C GLU A 243 -20.69 7.67 -1.90
N GLU A 244 -21.23 7.84 -3.11
CA GLU A 244 -22.68 7.86 -3.34
C GLU A 244 -23.36 6.52 -3.01
N GLU A 245 -22.60 5.41 -3.00
CA GLU A 245 -23.09 4.09 -2.57
C GLU A 245 -23.35 4.06 -1.06
N PHE A 246 -22.69 4.94 -0.29
CA PHE A 246 -22.75 4.99 1.16
C PHE A 246 -23.41 6.28 1.63
N ASN A 247 -24.73 6.23 1.85
CA ASN A 247 -25.46 7.38 2.39
C ASN A 247 -25.15 7.58 3.89
N THR A 248 -23.96 8.11 4.22
CA THR A 248 -23.44 8.26 5.60
C THR A 248 -24.02 9.43 6.39
N ASP A 249 -24.82 10.30 5.76
CA ASP A 249 -25.44 11.45 6.41
C ASP A 249 -26.89 11.23 6.86
N ASN A 250 -27.58 10.24 6.29
CA ASN A 250 -28.98 9.95 6.59
C ASN A 250 -29.15 8.98 7.77
N ASP A 251 -29.50 9.52 8.94
CA ASP A 251 -29.71 8.76 10.18
C ASP A 251 -31.14 8.16 10.27
N ASP A 252 -32.06 8.56 9.38
CA ASP A 252 -33.49 8.16 9.38
C ASP A 252 -33.78 6.93 8.51
N ALA A 253 -32.78 6.42 7.77
CA ALA A 253 -32.95 5.22 6.99
C ALA A 253 -33.14 4.01 7.92
N ASN A 254 -34.38 3.56 8.03
CA ASN A 254 -34.74 2.37 8.82
C ASN A 254 -34.24 1.12 8.08
N TYR A 255 -32.98 0.73 8.31
CA TYR A 255 -32.34 -0.44 7.68
C TYR A 255 -32.80 -1.78 8.31
N THR A 256 -34.05 -1.87 8.76
CA THR A 256 -34.55 -2.87 9.71
C THR A 256 -34.29 -4.34 9.33
N GLU A 257 -33.81 -5.08 10.34
CA GLU A 257 -33.91 -6.53 10.64
C GLU A 257 -33.07 -7.60 9.91
N ILE A 258 -32.40 -7.35 8.78
CA ILE A 258 -31.64 -8.46 8.12
C ILE A 258 -30.48 -8.98 9.00
N HIS A 259 -29.84 -8.08 9.76
CA HIS A 259 -28.66 -8.38 10.58
C HIS A 259 -28.91 -8.19 12.08
N GLU A 260 -30.16 -8.08 12.51
CA GLU A 260 -30.49 -7.68 13.88
C GLU A 260 -29.94 -8.62 14.94
N ALA A 261 -30.00 -9.94 14.73
CA ALA A 261 -29.44 -10.92 15.66
C ALA A 261 -27.91 -10.76 15.81
N GLN A 262 -27.20 -10.56 14.70
CA GLN A 262 -25.74 -10.37 14.70
C GLN A 262 -25.39 -9.04 15.37
N CYS A 263 -26.08 -7.95 14.99
CA CYS A 263 -25.86 -6.63 15.55
C CYS A 263 -26.23 -6.53 17.03
N SER A 264 -27.23 -7.29 17.50
CA SER A 264 -27.55 -7.41 18.93
C SER A 264 -26.41 -8.07 19.69
N ASN A 265 -25.83 -9.15 19.16
CA ASN A 265 -24.68 -9.82 19.78
C ASN A 265 -23.45 -8.92 19.83
N ILE A 266 -23.13 -8.23 18.72
CA ILE A 266 -22.00 -7.29 18.66
C ILE A 266 -22.26 -6.11 19.61
N SER A 267 -23.49 -5.57 19.64
CA SER A 267 -23.84 -4.49 20.58
C SER A 267 -23.64 -4.94 22.02
N ASN A 268 -24.16 -6.10 22.43
CA ASN A 268 -23.98 -6.65 23.78
C ASN A 268 -22.51 -6.87 24.15
N LYS A 269 -21.65 -7.16 23.17
CA LYS A 269 -20.21 -7.32 23.38
C LYS A 269 -19.49 -5.98 23.63
N HIS A 270 -19.87 -4.91 22.91
CA HIS A 270 -19.09 -3.66 22.88
C HIS A 270 -19.72 -2.47 23.58
N PHE A 271 -21.04 -2.26 23.48
CA PHE A 271 -21.69 -1.00 23.89
C PHE A 271 -23.05 -1.16 24.59
N THR A 272 -23.70 -2.32 24.49
CA THR A 272 -25.04 -2.64 25.02
C THR A 272 -26.05 -1.50 24.77
N SER A 273 -26.21 -1.10 23.50
CA SER A 273 -26.99 0.07 23.10
C SER A 273 -27.86 -0.19 21.86
N THR A 274 -29.13 0.20 21.92
CA THR A 274 -30.08 0.14 20.80
C THR A 274 -29.71 1.10 19.67
N GLU A 275 -29.12 2.25 20.00
CA GLU A 275 -28.58 3.19 19.01
C GLU A 275 -27.38 2.60 18.28
N PHE A 276 -26.53 1.82 18.98
CA PHE A 276 -25.45 1.10 18.32
C PHE A 276 -25.98 -0.01 17.40
N ILE A 277 -27.07 -0.69 17.76
CA ILE A 277 -27.69 -1.71 16.90
C ILE A 277 -28.12 -1.10 15.56
N LYS A 278 -28.78 0.07 15.57
CA LYS A 278 -29.16 0.78 14.34
C LYS A 278 -27.93 1.11 13.47
N ARG A 279 -26.87 1.62 14.10
CA ARG A 279 -25.60 1.91 13.41
C ARG A 279 -24.96 0.65 12.84
N CYS A 280 -24.94 -0.42 13.61
CA CYS A 280 -24.42 -1.72 13.19
C CYS A 280 -25.17 -2.22 11.95
N ASN A 281 -26.51 -2.19 11.97
CA ASN A 281 -27.32 -2.63 10.83
C ASN A 281 -27.02 -1.82 9.55
N ARG A 282 -26.77 -0.50 9.70
CA ARG A 282 -26.37 0.37 8.60
C ARG A 282 -25.01 -0.02 8.01
N ILE A 283 -23.99 -0.18 8.84
CA ILE A 283 -22.64 -0.57 8.40
C ILE A 283 -22.66 -1.98 7.80
N ALA A 284 -23.37 -2.89 8.44
CA ALA A 284 -23.61 -4.25 7.97
C ALA A 284 -24.20 -4.25 6.55
N LYS A 285 -25.22 -3.42 6.29
CA LYS A 285 -25.77 -3.25 4.95
C LYS A 285 -24.72 -2.77 3.94
N TYR A 286 -23.93 -1.75 4.26
CA TYR A 286 -22.89 -1.26 3.34
C TYR A 286 -21.92 -2.38 2.96
N ILE A 287 -21.50 -3.19 3.93
CA ILE A 287 -20.60 -4.31 3.69
C ILE A 287 -21.30 -5.42 2.88
N HIS A 288 -22.57 -5.68 3.12
CA HIS A 288 -23.38 -6.61 2.34
C HIS A 288 -23.51 -6.16 0.87
N ASP A 289 -23.79 -4.88 0.64
CA ASP A 289 -23.90 -4.29 -0.70
C ASP A 289 -22.56 -4.38 -1.46
N ILE A 290 -21.43 -4.24 -0.76
CA ILE A 290 -20.09 -4.49 -1.33
C ILE A 290 -19.90 -5.99 -1.67
N LYS A 291 -20.36 -6.91 -0.81
CA LYS A 291 -20.26 -8.37 -1.04
C LYS A 291 -20.99 -8.81 -2.30
N GLY A 292 -22.08 -8.13 -2.68
CA GLY A 292 -22.84 -8.37 -3.90
C GLY A 292 -22.16 -7.91 -5.20
N LYS A 293 -21.02 -7.21 -5.14
CA LYS A 293 -20.31 -6.66 -6.31
C LYS A 293 -19.11 -7.52 -6.71
N THR A 294 -18.86 -7.62 -8.02
CA THR A 294 -17.83 -8.51 -8.60
C THR A 294 -16.49 -7.82 -8.88
N ASP A 295 -16.41 -6.50 -8.80
CA ASP A 295 -15.22 -5.70 -9.06
C ASP A 295 -14.91 -4.70 -7.93
N ASN A 296 -13.71 -4.13 -7.92
CA ASN A 296 -13.27 -3.03 -7.04
C ASN A 296 -13.67 -3.18 -5.57
N THR A 297 -13.60 -4.40 -5.04
CA THR A 297 -13.97 -4.71 -3.66
C THR A 297 -13.09 -3.94 -2.69
N ASP A 298 -11.78 -3.98 -2.89
CA ASP A 298 -10.82 -3.43 -1.95
C ASP A 298 -10.95 -1.91 -1.90
N GLU A 299 -11.12 -1.25 -3.04
CA GLU A 299 -11.34 0.19 -3.15
C GLU A 299 -12.63 0.61 -2.46
N ARG A 300 -13.72 -0.15 -2.62
CA ARG A 300 -14.99 0.11 -1.90
C ARG A 300 -14.86 -0.08 -0.41
N CYS A 301 -14.16 -1.13 0.04
CA CYS A 301 -13.87 -1.33 1.46
C CYS A 301 -13.01 -0.20 2.04
N LYS A 302 -11.99 0.27 1.30
CA LYS A 302 -11.16 1.41 1.70
C LYS A 302 -11.96 2.71 1.74
N CYS A 303 -12.82 2.95 0.75
CA CYS A 303 -13.72 4.10 0.73
C CYS A 303 -14.68 4.08 1.93
N LEU A 304 -15.29 2.93 2.24
CA LEU A 304 -16.13 2.76 3.41
C LEU A 304 -15.33 3.03 4.70
N ASN A 305 -14.14 2.47 4.85
CA ASN A 305 -13.33 2.69 6.05
C ASN A 305 -12.89 4.16 6.20
N TYR A 306 -12.57 4.84 5.10
CA TYR A 306 -12.32 6.28 5.08
C TYR A 306 -13.53 7.05 5.61
N LEU A 307 -14.73 6.78 5.09
CA LEU A 307 -15.96 7.44 5.55
C LEU A 307 -16.27 7.18 7.03
N LEU A 308 -16.03 5.94 7.51
CA LEU A 308 -16.16 5.61 8.92
C LEU A 308 -15.20 6.40 9.81
N ASN A 309 -13.98 6.69 9.33
CA ASN A 309 -12.95 7.41 10.07
C ASN A 309 -13.09 8.94 9.98
N SER A 310 -13.54 9.48 8.86
CA SER A 310 -13.64 10.92 8.61
C SER A 310 -14.96 11.52 9.08
N ASN A 311 -16.07 10.77 9.00
CA ASN A 311 -17.37 11.26 9.42
C ASN A 311 -17.49 11.26 10.95
N THR A 312 -17.61 12.45 11.55
CA THR A 312 -17.73 12.63 13.00
C THR A 312 -18.87 11.85 13.65
N LYS A 313 -19.97 11.64 12.91
CA LYS A 313 -21.11 10.83 13.38
C LYS A 313 -20.77 9.35 13.44
N LEU A 314 -19.83 8.87 12.63
CA LEU A 314 -19.47 7.45 12.53
C LEU A 314 -18.17 7.11 13.26
N ASN A 315 -17.25 8.05 13.41
CA ASN A 315 -15.98 7.84 14.12
C ASN A 315 -16.08 8.05 15.65
N THR A 316 -17.22 8.52 16.13
CA THR A 316 -17.54 8.64 17.56
C THR A 316 -18.86 7.96 17.89
N PHE A 317 -18.95 7.31 19.06
CA PHE A 317 -20.18 6.78 19.60
C PHE A 317 -20.19 6.95 21.13
N SER A 318 -21.17 7.71 21.63
CA SER A 318 -21.22 8.13 23.04
C SER A 318 -19.91 8.83 23.45
N ASN A 319 -19.13 8.25 24.36
CA ASN A 319 -17.81 8.76 24.78
C ASN A 319 -16.64 7.94 24.18
N HIS A 320 -16.96 6.93 23.36
CA HIS A 320 -15.96 6.08 22.74
C HIS A 320 -15.63 6.61 21.33
N ASN A 321 -14.35 6.81 21.08
CA ASN A 321 -13.79 7.13 19.77
C ASN A 321 -12.63 6.18 19.48
N GLY A 322 -12.09 6.28 18.27
CA GLY A 322 -10.85 5.60 17.93
C GLY A 322 -10.96 4.07 17.91
N SER A 323 -9.90 3.41 18.38
CA SER A 323 -9.70 1.96 18.25
C SER A 323 -10.85 1.13 18.82
N LYS A 324 -11.47 1.55 19.95
CA LYS A 324 -12.58 0.81 20.59
C LYS A 324 -13.82 0.72 19.70
N LEU A 325 -14.17 1.79 19.01
CA LEU A 325 -15.32 1.78 18.09
C LEU A 325 -15.03 0.94 16.84
N PHE A 326 -13.79 1.00 16.34
CA PHE A 326 -13.38 0.22 15.18
C PHE A 326 -13.22 -1.26 15.46
N LYS A 327 -12.93 -1.69 16.70
CA LYS A 327 -13.06 -3.10 17.11
C LYS A 327 -14.47 -3.64 16.86
N ALA A 328 -15.50 -2.84 17.18
CA ALA A 328 -16.88 -3.23 16.90
C ALA A 328 -17.19 -3.25 15.40
N TYR A 329 -16.70 -2.28 14.63
CA TYR A 329 -16.89 -2.28 13.17
C TYR A 329 -16.16 -3.44 12.47
N LYS A 330 -14.99 -3.82 12.96
CA LYS A 330 -14.24 -4.98 12.50
C LYS A 330 -14.97 -6.29 12.79
N ASP A 331 -15.61 -6.40 13.95
CA ASP A 331 -16.49 -7.55 14.25
C ASP A 331 -17.69 -7.62 13.28
N ILE A 332 -18.27 -6.48 12.88
CA ILE A 332 -19.32 -6.45 11.84
C ILE A 332 -18.77 -6.97 10.51
N ALA A 333 -17.61 -6.46 10.09
CA ALA A 333 -16.94 -6.86 8.84
C ALA A 333 -16.61 -8.36 8.81
N THR A 334 -16.13 -8.89 9.93
CA THR A 334 -15.81 -10.32 10.10
C THR A 334 -17.07 -11.17 10.02
N ASN A 335 -18.16 -10.76 10.68
CA ASN A 335 -19.45 -11.47 10.57
C ASN A 335 -20.03 -11.46 9.15
N MET A 336 -19.66 -10.47 8.35
CA MET A 336 -20.04 -10.37 6.94
C MET A 336 -19.08 -11.08 5.99
N GLU A 337 -17.93 -11.53 6.50
CA GLU A 337 -16.83 -12.13 5.72
C GLU A 337 -16.35 -11.20 4.59
N LYS A 338 -16.32 -9.89 4.86
CA LYS A 338 -15.98 -8.88 3.87
C LYS A 338 -15.45 -7.61 4.54
N CYS A 339 -14.42 -7.02 3.94
CA CYS A 339 -13.71 -5.83 4.43
C CYS A 339 -13.00 -5.97 5.80
N GLU A 340 -12.94 -7.17 6.40
CA GLU A 340 -12.39 -7.40 7.75
C GLU A 340 -10.89 -7.02 7.89
N LEU A 341 -10.12 -7.13 6.82
CA LEU A 341 -8.70 -6.75 6.78
C LEU A 341 -8.49 -5.25 6.54
N ILE A 342 -9.54 -4.51 6.18
CA ILE A 342 -9.48 -3.10 5.78
C ILE A 342 -10.15 -2.18 6.80
N ILE A 343 -11.28 -2.60 7.39
CA ILE A 343 -12.00 -1.81 8.39
C ILE A 343 -11.21 -1.81 9.69
N ASP A 344 -10.58 -0.66 9.97
CA ASP A 344 -9.77 -0.43 11.14
C ASP A 344 -9.63 1.07 11.41
N TYR A 345 -9.21 1.42 12.63
CA TYR A 345 -9.03 2.82 13.02
C TYR A 345 -7.80 3.40 12.34
N ILE A 346 -7.94 4.51 11.61
CA ILE A 346 -6.82 5.17 10.93
C ILE A 346 -6.29 6.29 11.83
N ASN A 347 -4.97 6.42 11.92
CA ASN A 347 -4.35 7.49 12.69
C ASN A 347 -4.87 8.89 12.27
N LYS A 348 -5.08 9.79 13.23
CA LYS A 348 -5.63 11.13 13.00
C LYS A 348 -4.79 12.01 12.06
N THR A 349 -3.49 11.79 11.98
CA THR A 349 -2.62 12.50 11.02
C THR A 349 -2.84 11.96 9.61
N ASP A 350 -2.93 10.63 9.48
CA ASP A 350 -3.12 9.97 8.20
C ASP A 350 -4.52 10.19 7.63
N ILE A 351 -5.58 10.25 8.46
CA ILE A 351 -6.93 10.56 7.96
C ILE A 351 -6.99 11.98 7.35
N LYS A 352 -6.25 12.95 7.91
CA LYS A 352 -6.15 14.31 7.33
C LYS A 352 -5.41 14.31 5.99
N LYS A 353 -4.36 13.49 5.88
CA LYS A 353 -3.65 13.26 4.62
C LYS A 353 -4.58 12.67 3.57
N ILE A 354 -5.32 11.60 3.89
CA ILE A 354 -6.32 10.98 3.01
C ILE A 354 -7.40 12.00 2.59
N GLU A 355 -7.96 12.75 3.54
CA GLU A 355 -8.98 13.78 3.29
C GLU A 355 -8.45 14.87 2.34
N THR A 356 -7.19 15.27 2.50
CA THR A 356 -6.56 16.25 1.62
C THR A 356 -6.45 15.75 0.19
N LEU A 357 -5.93 14.54 -0.02
CA LEU A 357 -5.85 13.92 -1.35
C LEU A 357 -7.24 13.79 -1.98
N HIS A 358 -8.23 13.38 -1.19
CA HIS A 358 -9.61 13.22 -1.65
C HIS A 358 -10.22 14.53 -2.13
N ASN A 359 -10.03 15.60 -1.36
CA ASN A 359 -10.51 16.93 -1.73
C ASN A 359 -9.82 17.47 -2.98
N LEU A 360 -8.52 17.19 -3.17
CA LEU A 360 -7.80 17.54 -4.40
C LEU A 360 -8.36 16.80 -5.62
N HIS A 361 -8.62 15.49 -5.51
CA HIS A 361 -9.25 14.73 -6.59
C HIS A 361 -10.66 15.23 -6.93
N LYS A 362 -11.48 15.55 -5.92
CA LYS A 362 -12.80 16.17 -6.13
C LYS A 362 -12.70 17.52 -6.84
N ALA A 363 -11.71 18.34 -6.47
CA ALA A 363 -11.47 19.63 -7.12
C ALA A 363 -11.06 19.46 -8.59
N ILE A 364 -10.23 18.46 -8.91
CA ILE A 364 -9.89 18.10 -10.30
C ILE A 364 -11.13 17.66 -11.08
N ASP A 365 -11.95 16.76 -10.53
CA ASP A 365 -13.14 16.26 -11.23
C ASP A 365 -14.15 17.38 -11.52
N LYS A 366 -14.31 18.30 -10.57
CA LYS A 366 -15.13 19.51 -10.75
C LYS A 366 -14.56 20.43 -11.83
N LEU A 367 -13.25 20.66 -11.83
CA LEU A 367 -12.57 21.45 -12.85
C LEU A 367 -12.72 20.82 -14.24
N ASP A 368 -12.45 19.53 -14.36
CA ASP A 368 -12.60 18.77 -15.59
C ASP A 368 -14.03 18.80 -16.12
N SER A 369 -15.02 18.71 -15.24
CA SER A 369 -16.42 18.86 -15.59
C SER A 369 -16.72 20.25 -16.14
N SER A 370 -16.24 21.32 -15.50
CA SER A 370 -16.42 22.69 -16.01
C SER A 370 -15.72 22.95 -17.34
N ILE A 371 -14.55 22.34 -17.56
CA ILE A 371 -13.83 22.43 -18.84
C ILE A 371 -14.62 21.72 -19.94
N LYS A 372 -15.13 20.51 -19.68
CA LYS A 372 -15.91 19.72 -20.64
C LYS A 372 -17.22 20.40 -21.03
N SER A 373 -17.87 21.07 -20.09
CA SER A 373 -19.14 21.78 -20.32
C SER A 373 -18.98 23.21 -20.84
N ASP A 374 -17.75 23.72 -20.94
CA ASP A 374 -17.42 25.14 -21.15
C ASP A 374 -18.26 26.06 -20.25
N ASP A 375 -18.37 25.71 -18.96
CA ASP A 375 -19.14 26.51 -18.02
C ASP A 375 -18.35 27.74 -17.54
N GLY A 376 -19.08 28.76 -17.07
CA GLY A 376 -18.48 30.00 -16.56
C GLY A 376 -17.63 29.85 -15.29
N ASN A 377 -17.58 28.66 -14.69
CA ASN A 377 -16.89 28.38 -13.43
C ASN A 377 -15.49 27.77 -13.61
N ILE A 378 -15.00 27.59 -14.84
CA ILE A 378 -13.64 27.05 -15.10
C ILE A 378 -12.58 27.79 -14.27
N TYR A 379 -12.62 29.13 -14.26
CA TYR A 379 -11.64 29.94 -13.53
C TYR A 379 -11.75 29.75 -12.01
N SER A 380 -12.96 29.78 -11.46
CA SER A 380 -13.16 29.63 -10.01
C SER A 380 -12.84 28.22 -9.53
N ASN A 381 -13.13 27.19 -10.32
CA ASN A 381 -12.75 25.81 -10.02
C ASN A 381 -11.24 25.60 -10.11
N ALA A 382 -10.57 26.20 -11.11
CA ALA A 382 -9.12 26.16 -11.22
C ALA A 382 -8.43 26.86 -10.05
N GLN A 383 -8.94 28.01 -9.63
CA GLN A 383 -8.43 28.72 -8.46
C GLN A 383 -8.63 27.90 -7.18
N ALA A 384 -9.82 27.30 -7.00
CA ALA A 384 -10.11 26.46 -5.83
C ALA A 384 -9.17 25.24 -5.74
N PHE A 385 -8.91 24.57 -6.87
CA PHE A 385 -7.91 23.50 -6.92
C PHE A 385 -6.51 24.03 -6.59
N ALA A 386 -6.09 25.14 -7.18
CA ALA A 386 -4.77 25.73 -6.97
C ALA A 386 -4.53 26.15 -5.51
N ASP A 387 -5.54 26.72 -4.85
CA ASP A 387 -5.47 27.11 -3.46
C ASP A 387 -5.38 25.90 -2.54
N LEU A 388 -6.15 24.83 -2.82
CA LEU A 388 -6.03 23.56 -2.10
C LEU A 388 -4.64 22.94 -2.30
N TYR A 389 -4.12 22.95 -3.52
CA TYR A 389 -2.80 22.39 -3.82
C TYR A 389 -1.70 23.12 -3.07
N ARG A 390 -1.61 24.45 -3.21
CA ARG A 390 -0.58 25.27 -2.55
C ARG A 390 -0.61 25.17 -1.03
N LYS A 391 -1.80 25.08 -0.44
CA LYS A 391 -1.96 24.97 1.01
C LYS A 391 -1.32 23.70 1.58
N ASN A 392 -1.26 22.61 0.81
CA ASN A 392 -0.87 21.29 1.30
C ASN A 392 0.45 20.76 0.70
N ILE A 393 0.96 21.35 -0.39
CA ILE A 393 2.23 20.92 -0.99
C ILE A 393 3.45 21.26 -0.12
N ASP A 394 3.38 22.29 0.72
CA ASP A 394 4.49 22.69 1.60
C ASP A 394 4.86 21.59 2.61
N ASP A 395 3.93 20.67 2.91
CA ASP A 395 4.16 19.49 3.74
C ASP A 395 5.02 18.42 3.03
N CYS A 396 5.30 18.60 1.74
CA CYS A 396 6.08 17.73 0.88
C CYS A 396 7.33 18.44 0.38
N SER A 397 8.45 18.29 1.10
CA SER A 397 9.75 18.76 0.60
C SER A 397 10.15 17.98 -0.66
N THR A 398 11.01 18.57 -1.50
CA THR A 398 11.51 17.94 -2.74
C THR A 398 12.27 16.63 -2.51
N GLU A 399 12.69 16.34 -1.28
CA GLU A 399 13.37 15.11 -0.88
C GLU A 399 12.44 14.13 -0.13
N ASN A 400 11.19 14.50 0.16
CA ASN A 400 10.25 13.68 0.90
C ASN A 400 9.58 12.64 -0.02
N THR A 401 10.04 11.39 0.07
CA THR A 401 9.49 10.25 -0.68
C THR A 401 8.34 9.53 0.03
N ASP A 402 7.75 10.10 1.09
CA ASP A 402 6.58 9.53 1.76
C ASP A 402 5.45 9.30 0.74
N ALA A 403 4.72 8.20 0.90
CA ALA A 403 3.66 7.77 0.00
C ALA A 403 2.60 8.87 -0.22
N TYR A 404 2.35 9.70 0.79
CA TYR A 404 1.48 10.88 0.69
C TYR A 404 1.97 11.90 -0.35
N CYS A 405 3.25 12.24 -0.29
CA CYS A 405 3.86 13.20 -1.20
C CYS A 405 4.00 12.64 -2.61
N ASN A 406 4.08 11.32 -2.76
CA ASN A 406 4.06 10.70 -4.09
C ASN A 406 2.74 10.92 -4.83
N GLU A 407 1.61 11.02 -4.13
CA GLU A 407 0.34 11.35 -4.77
C GLU A 407 0.29 12.80 -5.27
N PHE A 408 1.06 13.73 -4.67
CA PHE A 408 1.14 15.10 -5.17
C PHE A 408 1.76 15.19 -6.57
N LYS A 409 2.67 14.26 -6.92
CA LYS A 409 3.22 14.15 -8.28
C LYS A 409 2.15 13.84 -9.33
N VAL A 410 1.06 13.16 -8.95
CA VAL A 410 -0.09 12.93 -9.85
C VAL A 410 -0.79 14.26 -10.16
N PHE A 411 -0.91 15.15 -9.19
CA PHE A 411 -1.48 16.48 -9.38
C PHE A 411 -0.55 17.42 -10.15
N GLU A 412 0.77 17.32 -9.95
CA GLU A 412 1.76 18.03 -10.78
C GLU A 412 1.65 17.61 -12.24
N GLN A 413 1.58 16.30 -12.50
CA GLN A 413 1.40 15.78 -13.85
C GLN A 413 0.09 16.31 -14.47
N TYR A 414 -1.01 16.33 -13.71
CA TYR A 414 -2.27 16.91 -14.15
C TYR A 414 -2.09 18.38 -14.57
N CYS A 415 -1.41 19.19 -13.75
CA CYS A 415 -1.12 20.58 -14.08
C CYS A 415 -0.30 20.70 -15.36
N TYR A 416 0.77 19.90 -15.49
CA TYR A 416 1.62 19.88 -16.68
C TYR A 416 0.82 19.56 -17.94
N GLU A 417 0.05 18.48 -17.94
CA GLU A 417 -0.79 18.07 -19.08
C GLU A 417 -1.80 19.14 -19.48
N ARG A 418 -2.38 19.86 -18.51
CA ARG A 418 -3.34 20.95 -18.74
C ARG A 418 -2.70 22.24 -19.27
N THR A 419 -1.38 22.37 -19.23
CA THR A 419 -0.66 23.54 -19.76
C THR A 419 -0.08 23.33 -21.15
N LYS A 420 -0.17 22.11 -21.69
CA LYS A 420 0.25 21.81 -23.06
C LYS A 420 -0.62 22.54 -24.08
N PRO A 421 -0.05 22.99 -25.22
CA PRO A 421 -0.78 23.75 -26.23
C PRO A 421 -2.09 23.08 -26.70
N GLU A 422 -2.09 21.76 -26.85
CA GLU A 422 -3.24 20.96 -27.29
C GLU A 422 -4.38 20.88 -26.27
N ASN A 423 -4.09 21.10 -24.99
CA ASN A 423 -5.05 21.00 -23.88
C ASN A 423 -5.31 22.36 -23.21
N TYR A 424 -4.87 23.46 -23.83
CA TYR A 424 -4.90 24.78 -23.23
C TYR A 424 -6.33 25.29 -23.04
N THR A 425 -6.63 25.78 -21.84
CA THR A 425 -7.93 26.32 -21.46
C THR A 425 -7.77 27.59 -20.63
N LYS A 426 -8.88 28.24 -20.26
CA LYS A 426 -8.90 29.36 -19.31
C LYS A 426 -8.32 28.99 -17.93
N ALA A 427 -8.24 27.70 -17.59
CA ALA A 427 -7.63 27.23 -16.34
C ALA A 427 -6.10 27.13 -16.42
N SER A 428 -5.54 27.00 -17.63
CA SER A 428 -4.12 26.68 -17.84
C SER A 428 -3.19 27.76 -17.28
N ASP A 429 -3.59 29.03 -17.34
CA ASP A 429 -2.82 30.14 -16.74
C ASP A 429 -2.62 29.97 -15.24
N ILE A 430 -3.67 29.54 -14.52
CA ILE A 430 -3.59 29.28 -13.08
C ILE A 430 -2.75 28.04 -12.82
N LEU A 431 -3.03 26.94 -13.52
CA LEU A 431 -2.35 25.66 -13.29
C LEU A 431 -0.84 25.74 -13.57
N LYS A 432 -0.43 26.55 -14.55
CA LYS A 432 0.98 26.82 -14.86
C LYS A 432 1.76 27.39 -13.68
N THR A 433 1.11 28.15 -12.80
CA THR A 433 1.75 28.72 -11.60
C THR A 433 2.03 27.68 -10.51
N LEU A 434 1.49 26.46 -10.64
CA LEU A 434 1.71 25.36 -9.70
C LEU A 434 2.87 24.46 -10.10
N ILE A 435 3.36 24.58 -11.34
CA ILE A 435 4.48 23.80 -11.85
C ILE A 435 5.76 24.47 -11.32
N PRO A 436 6.63 23.73 -10.61
CA PRO A 436 7.94 24.23 -10.19
C PRO A 436 8.69 24.82 -11.39
N GLN A 437 9.20 26.04 -11.26
CA GLN A 437 10.09 26.64 -12.26
C GLN A 437 11.51 26.21 -11.91
N ASP A 438 12.19 25.52 -12.83
CA ASP A 438 13.61 25.17 -12.70
C ASP A 438 14.53 26.40 -12.61
#